data_AF-D7JCF1-F1
#
_entry.id   AF-D7JCF1-F1
#
_cell.length_a   1.000
_cell.length_b   1.000
_cell.length_c   1.000
_cell.angle_alpha   90.00
_cell.angle_beta   90.00
_cell.angle_gamma   90.00
#
_symmetry.space_group_name_H-M   'P 1'
#
loop_
_entity.id
_entity.type
_entity.pdbx_description
1 polymer ?
#
loop_
_entity_poly.entity_id
_entity_poly.type
_entity_poly.pdbx_seq_one_letter_code
_entity_poly.pdbx_strand_id
1 'polypeptide(L)'
;MKKLFLLSVVALLSVSLLAQEKKMVEFAKTVYDFGTVAEGSGSGGIISTTFSFKNLGSSPIFIENARTSCGCTTPKVDLTKPIAPGEVGQIPVAYNTNGRPGSFNKEVTITFKNAAGETSVEKIYIKGRVTAKGSQNVEPEAREDEPKSDMSKQQERSARKTKKVNEDIR
;
A
#
# COMPACT_ATOMS: atom_id res chain seq x y z
N MET A 1 -52.68 17.21 15.73
CA MET A 1 -51.31 17.59 15.32
C MET A 1 -50.25 16.51 15.59
N LYS A 2 -50.34 15.71 16.66
CA LYS A 2 -49.39 14.59 16.92
C LYS A 2 -49.36 13.49 15.84
N LYS A 3 -50.52 13.14 15.26
CA LYS A 3 -50.64 12.12 14.20
C LYS A 3 -50.02 12.55 12.85
N LEU A 4 -49.98 13.86 12.59
CA LEU A 4 -49.36 14.42 11.37
C LEU A 4 -47.83 14.46 11.49
N PHE A 5 -47.31 14.65 12.71
CA PHE A 5 -45.88 14.54 13.00
C PHE A 5 -45.39 13.09 12.84
N LEU A 6 -46.19 12.11 13.25
CA LEU A 6 -45.87 10.68 13.09
C LEU A 6 -45.85 10.22 11.62
N LEU A 7 -46.77 10.75 10.79
CA LEU A 7 -46.77 10.50 9.33
C LEU A 7 -45.55 11.12 8.63
N SER A 8 -45.11 12.31 9.07
CA SER A 8 -43.90 12.98 8.55
C SER A 8 -42.61 12.18 8.84
N VAL A 9 -42.47 11.64 10.06
CA VAL A 9 -41.29 10.85 10.44
C VAL A 9 -41.22 9.51 9.68
N VAL A 10 -42.36 8.85 9.44
CA VAL A 10 -42.42 7.61 8.64
C VAL A 10 -42.11 7.87 7.16
N ALA A 11 -42.60 8.98 6.60
CA ALA A 11 -42.28 9.38 5.23
C ALA A 11 -40.78 9.68 5.04
N LEU A 12 -40.14 10.32 6.04
CA LEU A 12 -38.70 10.61 6.01
C LEU A 12 -37.83 9.35 6.16
N LEU A 13 -38.25 8.35 6.94
CA LEU A 13 -37.54 7.06 7.03
C LEU A 13 -37.60 6.23 5.73
N SER A 14 -38.62 6.46 4.89
CA SER A 14 -38.85 5.67 3.67
C SER A 14 -37.86 6.00 2.54
N VAL A 15 -37.29 7.21 2.53
CA VAL A 15 -36.41 7.69 1.45
C VAL A 15 -34.99 7.15 1.57
N SER A 16 -34.57 6.68 2.75
CA SER A 16 -33.19 6.23 3.00
C SER A 16 -32.85 4.84 2.42
N LEU A 17 -33.81 4.11 1.84
CA LEU A 17 -33.63 2.75 1.31
C LEU A 17 -33.18 2.68 -0.17
N LEU A 18 -33.20 3.79 -0.91
CA LEU A 18 -32.91 3.79 -2.35
C LEU A 18 -31.42 3.99 -2.71
N ALA A 19 -30.52 4.02 -1.72
CA ALA A 19 -29.11 4.37 -1.94
C ALA A 19 -28.10 3.23 -1.67
N GLN A 20 -28.54 1.97 -1.63
CA GLN A 20 -27.60 0.85 -1.51
C GLN A 20 -26.91 0.60 -2.86
N GLU A 21 -25.64 0.99 -2.98
CA GLU A 21 -24.79 0.58 -4.10
C GLU A 21 -24.74 -0.96 -4.14
N LYS A 22 -25.34 -1.54 -5.19
CA LYS A 22 -25.41 -2.99 -5.39
C LYS A 22 -24.02 -3.52 -5.72
N LYS A 23 -23.35 -4.11 -4.74
CA LYS A 23 -22.06 -4.78 -4.92
C LYS A 23 -22.22 -5.98 -5.84
N MET A 24 -21.61 -5.95 -7.03
CA MET A 24 -21.75 -7.00 -8.04
C MET A 24 -20.64 -8.05 -7.97
N VAL A 25 -19.51 -7.71 -7.35
CA VAL A 25 -18.34 -8.58 -7.28
C VAL A 25 -17.76 -8.62 -5.88
N GLU A 26 -16.99 -9.67 -5.59
CA GLU A 26 -16.20 -9.77 -4.37
C GLU A 26 -14.75 -10.12 -4.69
N PHE A 27 -13.84 -9.26 -4.27
CA PHE A 27 -12.41 -9.49 -4.40
C PHE A 27 -11.89 -10.40 -3.27
N ALA A 28 -11.04 -11.37 -3.61
CA ALA A 28 -10.34 -12.18 -2.62
C ALA A 28 -9.38 -11.34 -1.76
N LYS A 29 -8.77 -10.32 -2.37
CA LYS A 29 -7.97 -9.28 -1.71
C LYS A 29 -8.16 -7.97 -2.46
N THR A 30 -8.11 -6.86 -1.74
CA THR A 30 -8.15 -5.51 -2.35
C THR A 30 -6.82 -4.79 -2.24
N VAL A 31 -5.85 -5.33 -1.51
CA VAL A 31 -4.52 -4.73 -1.34
C VAL A 31 -3.44 -5.78 -1.58
N TYR A 32 -2.42 -5.41 -2.35
CA TYR A 32 -1.19 -6.17 -2.49
C TYR A 32 0.01 -5.31 -2.12
N ASP A 33 0.86 -5.80 -1.23
CA ASP A 33 2.10 -5.15 -0.83
C ASP A 33 3.29 -5.87 -1.48
N PHE A 34 4.04 -5.17 -2.31
CA PHE A 34 5.28 -5.67 -2.89
C PHE A 34 6.45 -5.61 -1.91
N GLY A 35 6.28 -5.00 -0.74
CA GLY A 35 7.34 -4.74 0.21
C GLY A 35 8.37 -3.78 -0.36
N THR A 36 9.64 -4.04 -0.07
CA THR A 36 10.77 -3.28 -0.61
C THR A 36 11.31 -3.99 -1.84
N VAL A 37 11.39 -3.28 -2.97
CA VAL A 37 11.93 -3.78 -4.24
C VAL A 37 13.06 -2.86 -4.72
N ALA A 38 14.05 -3.40 -5.42
CA ALA A 38 15.07 -2.55 -6.04
C ALA A 38 14.52 -1.83 -7.27
N GLU A 39 15.01 -0.63 -7.56
CA GLU A 39 14.74 0.04 -8.84
C GLU A 39 15.19 -0.85 -10.00
N GLY A 40 14.31 -1.01 -10.98
CA GLY A 40 14.54 -1.92 -12.12
C GLY A 40 14.22 -3.39 -11.83
N SER A 41 13.65 -3.71 -10.65
CA SER A 41 13.19 -5.06 -10.35
C SER A 41 12.06 -5.52 -11.28
N GLY A 42 12.06 -6.82 -11.58
CA GLY A 42 11.13 -7.44 -12.51
C GLY A 42 11.57 -7.34 -13.97
N SER A 43 10.74 -7.83 -14.88
CA SER A 43 11.09 -7.86 -16.30
C SER A 43 11.07 -6.44 -16.87
N GLY A 44 12.25 -5.89 -17.21
CA GLY A 44 12.37 -4.52 -17.70
C GLY A 44 11.98 -3.46 -16.65
N GLY A 45 12.12 -3.77 -15.35
CA GLY A 45 11.68 -2.90 -14.26
C GLY A 45 10.18 -2.93 -13.98
N ILE A 46 9.46 -3.92 -14.54
CA ILE A 46 8.03 -4.12 -14.31
C ILE A 46 7.82 -5.25 -13.30
N ILE A 47 7.20 -4.91 -12.16
CA ILE A 47 6.65 -5.87 -11.20
C ILE A 47 5.15 -6.02 -11.42
N SER A 48 4.57 -7.18 -11.08
CA SER A 48 3.15 -7.44 -11.31
C SER A 48 2.52 -8.33 -10.24
N THR A 49 1.21 -8.19 -10.08
CA THR A 49 0.36 -9.02 -9.22
C THR A 49 -0.99 -9.22 -9.88
N THR A 50 -1.77 -10.22 -9.45
CA THR A 50 -3.10 -10.50 -9.99
C THR A 50 -4.13 -10.52 -8.88
N PHE A 51 -5.16 -9.68 -9.01
CA PHE A 51 -6.31 -9.65 -8.13
C PHE A 51 -7.40 -10.56 -8.69
N SER A 52 -7.89 -11.48 -7.87
CA SER A 52 -9.03 -12.35 -8.24
C SER A 52 -10.31 -11.80 -7.62
N PHE A 53 -11.39 -11.82 -8.39
CA PHE A 53 -12.72 -11.45 -7.93
C PHE A 53 -13.77 -12.47 -8.38
N LYS A 54 -14.86 -12.60 -7.64
CA LYS A 54 -15.98 -13.46 -7.98
C LYS A 54 -17.19 -12.61 -8.38
N ASN A 55 -17.90 -13.01 -9.44
CA ASN A 55 -19.21 -12.43 -9.77
C ASN A 55 -20.26 -12.92 -8.76
N LEU A 56 -20.83 -12.01 -7.97
CA LEU A 56 -21.90 -12.29 -7.00
C LEU A 56 -23.30 -12.11 -7.59
N GLY A 57 -23.40 -11.53 -8.79
CA GLY A 57 -24.67 -11.29 -9.46
C GLY A 57 -25.31 -12.56 -10.03
N SER A 58 -26.56 -12.43 -10.45
CA SER A 58 -27.33 -13.48 -11.13
C SER A 58 -27.22 -13.43 -12.66
N SER A 59 -26.45 -12.49 -13.21
CA SER A 59 -26.20 -12.34 -14.65
C SER A 59 -24.70 -12.17 -14.94
N PRO A 60 -24.26 -12.45 -16.18
CA PRO A 60 -22.89 -12.17 -16.58
C PRO A 60 -22.54 -10.68 -16.42
N ILE A 61 -21.31 -10.42 -15.99
CA ILE A 61 -20.75 -9.08 -15.85
C ILE A 61 -19.56 -8.88 -16.78
N PHE A 62 -19.30 -7.62 -17.12
CA PHE A 62 -18.15 -7.18 -17.90
C PHE A 62 -17.35 -6.17 -17.09
N ILE A 63 -16.05 -6.09 -17.35
CA ILE A 63 -15.23 -4.95 -16.93
C ILE A 63 -15.45 -3.85 -17.97
N GLU A 64 -16.15 -2.77 -17.60
CA GLU A 64 -16.38 -1.63 -18.49
C GLU A 64 -15.13 -0.76 -18.59
N ASN A 65 -14.44 -0.54 -17.47
CA ASN A 65 -13.15 0.14 -17.46
C ASN A 65 -12.30 -0.26 -16.23
N ALA A 66 -10.99 -0.07 -16.35
CA ALA A 66 -10.04 -0.12 -15.25
C ALA A 66 -9.07 1.06 -15.37
N ARG A 67 -9.10 1.99 -14.42
CA ARG A 67 -8.36 3.27 -14.47
C ARG A 67 -7.40 3.40 -13.31
N THR A 68 -6.23 3.95 -13.58
CA THR A 68 -5.20 4.28 -12.59
C THR A 68 -5.00 5.77 -12.47
N SER A 69 -4.61 6.25 -11.29
CA SER A 69 -4.36 7.69 -11.06
C SER A 69 -3.10 8.22 -11.77
N CYS A 70 -2.15 7.37 -12.14
CA CYS A 70 -0.90 7.78 -12.81
C CYS A 70 -0.35 6.66 -13.71
N GLY A 71 0.29 7.03 -14.82
CA GLY A 71 0.71 6.10 -15.90
C GLY A 71 1.83 5.10 -15.55
N CYS A 72 2.27 5.04 -14.29
CA CYS A 72 3.25 4.04 -13.83
C CYS A 72 2.61 2.71 -13.40
N THR A 73 1.28 2.68 -13.32
CA THR A 73 0.49 1.49 -13.01
C THR A 73 -0.36 1.15 -14.23
N THR A 74 -0.47 -0.13 -14.58
CA THR A 74 -1.24 -0.56 -15.75
C THR A 74 -2.04 -1.81 -15.43
N PRO A 75 -3.38 -1.75 -15.43
CA PRO A 75 -4.22 -2.94 -15.41
C PRO A 75 -4.23 -3.59 -16.80
N LYS A 76 -4.12 -4.92 -16.86
CA LYS A 76 -4.24 -5.68 -18.11
C LYS A 76 -5.55 -6.46 -18.10
N VAL A 77 -6.64 -5.79 -18.48
CA VAL A 77 -7.99 -6.37 -18.46
C VAL A 77 -8.52 -6.58 -19.88
N ASP A 78 -9.24 -7.67 -20.08
CA ASP A 78 -10.05 -7.89 -21.28
C ASP A 78 -11.45 -7.32 -21.03
N LEU A 79 -11.79 -6.24 -21.73
CA LEU A 79 -13.08 -5.55 -21.59
C LEU A 79 -14.22 -6.26 -22.35
N THR A 80 -13.90 -7.25 -23.19
CA THR A 80 -14.87 -7.94 -24.05
C THR A 80 -15.36 -9.25 -23.45
N LYS A 81 -14.60 -9.82 -22.51
CA LYS A 81 -14.88 -11.11 -21.92
C LYS A 81 -15.94 -11.01 -20.81
N PRO A 82 -17.09 -11.71 -20.92
CA PRO A 82 -18.03 -11.82 -19.81
C PRO A 82 -17.50 -12.74 -18.70
N ILE A 83 -17.90 -12.47 -17.46
CA ILE A 83 -17.68 -13.32 -16.29
C ILE A 83 -19.04 -13.80 -15.81
N ALA A 84 -19.31 -15.11 -15.88
CA ALA A 84 -20.62 -15.66 -15.55
C ALA A 84 -20.90 -15.61 -14.03
N PRO A 85 -22.17 -15.75 -13.59
CA PRO A 85 -22.53 -15.83 -12.17
C PRO A 85 -21.70 -16.88 -11.42
N GLY A 86 -21.09 -16.49 -10.30
CA GLY A 86 -20.26 -17.37 -9.48
C GLY A 86 -18.87 -17.64 -10.03
N GLU A 87 -18.53 -17.23 -11.25
CA GLU A 87 -17.19 -17.39 -11.81
C GLU A 87 -16.20 -16.39 -11.22
N VAL A 88 -14.92 -16.77 -11.29
CA VAL A 88 -13.78 -15.96 -10.88
C VAL A 88 -13.17 -15.26 -12.08
N GLY A 89 -13.11 -13.93 -12.04
CA GLY A 89 -12.31 -13.11 -12.93
C GLY A 89 -10.98 -12.72 -12.32
N GLN A 90 -10.07 -12.22 -13.17
CA GLN A 90 -8.72 -11.81 -12.77
C GLN A 90 -8.40 -10.42 -13.32
N ILE A 91 -7.70 -9.61 -12.52
CA ILE A 91 -7.18 -8.29 -12.87
C ILE A 91 -5.68 -8.29 -12.59
N PRO A 92 -4.85 -8.59 -13.60
CA PRO A 92 -3.41 -8.38 -13.54
C PRO A 92 -3.10 -6.88 -13.49
N VAL A 93 -2.26 -6.48 -12.54
CA VAL A 93 -1.79 -5.11 -12.35
C VAL A 93 -0.28 -5.09 -12.37
N ALA A 94 0.29 -4.20 -13.21
CA ALA A 94 1.72 -4.01 -13.34
C ALA A 94 2.14 -2.62 -12.81
N TYR A 95 3.34 -2.52 -12.27
CA TYR A 95 3.96 -1.28 -11.82
C TYR A 95 5.39 -1.15 -12.36
N ASN A 96 5.71 0.03 -12.91
CA ASN A 96 7.05 0.34 -13.42
C ASN A 96 7.91 0.99 -12.31
N THR A 97 8.97 0.31 -11.91
CA THR A 97 9.89 0.75 -10.85
C THR A 97 11.02 1.66 -11.35
N ASN A 98 11.27 1.74 -12.66
CA ASN A 98 12.40 2.51 -13.21
C ASN A 98 12.22 4.02 -13.00
N GLY A 99 13.25 4.68 -12.47
CA GLY A 99 13.24 6.11 -12.19
C GLY A 99 12.28 6.51 -11.07
N ARG A 100 11.90 5.56 -10.19
CA ARG A 100 10.87 5.78 -9.15
C ARG A 100 11.27 5.28 -7.76
N PRO A 101 12.43 5.68 -7.20
CA PRO A 101 12.75 5.38 -5.80
C PRO A 101 11.72 6.03 -4.85
N GLY A 102 11.51 5.40 -3.70
CA GLY A 102 10.58 5.85 -2.66
C GLY A 102 9.34 4.95 -2.51
N SER A 103 8.49 5.31 -1.55
CA SER A 103 7.25 4.58 -1.28
C SER A 103 6.20 4.84 -2.36
N PHE A 104 5.40 3.83 -2.68
CA PHE A 104 4.24 3.96 -3.55
C PHE A 104 3.01 3.33 -2.91
N ASN A 105 1.84 3.94 -3.18
CA ASN A 105 0.52 3.40 -2.93
C ASN A 105 -0.35 3.82 -4.12
N LYS A 106 -0.80 2.87 -4.93
CA LYS A 106 -1.47 3.12 -6.21
C LYS A 106 -2.83 2.45 -6.21
N GLU A 107 -3.85 3.25 -6.51
CA GLU A 107 -5.23 2.81 -6.67
C GLU A 107 -5.50 2.45 -8.14
N VAL A 108 -6.21 1.34 -8.33
CA VAL A 108 -6.88 0.98 -9.58
C VAL A 108 -8.38 0.96 -9.30
N THR A 109 -9.13 1.79 -10.03
CA THR A 109 -10.59 1.84 -9.97
C THR A 109 -11.15 1.04 -11.13
N ILE A 110 -12.03 0.07 -10.83
CA ILE A 110 -12.62 -0.83 -11.81
C ILE A 110 -14.13 -0.61 -11.81
N THR A 111 -14.70 -0.35 -12.98
CA THR A 111 -16.15 -0.32 -13.18
C THR A 111 -16.61 -1.63 -13.81
N PHE A 112 -17.49 -2.33 -13.11
CA PHE A 112 -18.20 -3.50 -13.62
C PHE A 112 -19.58 -3.10 -14.14
N LYS A 113 -20.07 -3.82 -15.13
CA LYS A 113 -21.39 -3.62 -15.72
C LYS A 113 -22.04 -4.95 -16.05
N ASN A 114 -23.34 -5.08 -15.82
CA ASN A 114 -24.10 -6.26 -16.24
C ASN A 114 -24.93 -5.99 -17.49
N ALA A 115 -25.59 -7.03 -18.00
CA ALA A 115 -26.47 -6.96 -19.16
C ALA A 115 -27.67 -6.01 -18.98
N ALA A 116 -28.10 -5.73 -17.74
CA ALA A 116 -29.17 -4.78 -17.45
C ALA A 116 -28.70 -3.31 -17.43
N GLY A 117 -27.40 -3.07 -17.60
CA GLY A 117 -26.80 -1.74 -17.55
C GLY A 117 -26.52 -1.22 -16.13
N GLU A 118 -26.75 -2.02 -15.09
CA GLU A 118 -26.35 -1.69 -13.72
C GLU A 118 -24.82 -1.72 -13.62
N THR A 119 -24.25 -0.77 -12.87
CA THR A 119 -22.81 -0.66 -12.66
C THR A 119 -22.43 -0.80 -11.18
N SER A 120 -21.21 -1.29 -10.96
CA SER A 120 -20.60 -1.39 -9.63
C SER A 120 -19.13 -0.97 -9.74
N VAL A 121 -18.69 -0.09 -8.85
CA VAL A 121 -17.33 0.45 -8.84
C VAL A 121 -16.56 -0.13 -7.67
N GLU A 122 -15.41 -0.71 -7.96
CA GLU A 122 -14.53 -1.32 -6.96
C GLU A 122 -13.12 -0.75 -7.06
N LYS A 123 -12.39 -0.81 -5.95
CA LYS A 123 -11.04 -0.26 -5.84
C LYS A 123 -10.08 -1.30 -5.29
N ILE A 124 -8.93 -1.44 -5.95
CA ILE A 124 -7.82 -2.28 -5.49
C ILE A 124 -6.54 -1.44 -5.42
N TYR A 125 -5.61 -1.86 -4.58
CA TYR A 125 -4.41 -1.11 -4.23
C TYR A 125 -3.17 -1.97 -4.35
N ILE A 126 -2.13 -1.41 -4.96
CA ILE A 126 -0.77 -1.92 -4.85
C ILE A 126 0.08 -0.94 -4.05
N LYS A 127 0.93 -1.44 -3.17
CA LYS A 127 1.84 -0.62 -2.37
C LYS A 127 3.22 -1.26 -2.22
N GLY A 128 4.18 -0.46 -1.78
CA GLY A 128 5.54 -0.90 -1.51
C GLY A 128 6.52 0.27 -1.45
N ARG A 129 7.81 -0.04 -1.53
CA ARG A 129 8.91 0.93 -1.61
C ARG A 129 9.94 0.47 -2.65
N VAL A 130 10.39 1.40 -3.48
CA VAL A 130 11.49 1.18 -4.42
C VAL A 130 12.78 1.75 -3.83
N THR A 131 13.87 0.98 -3.79
CA THR A 131 15.19 1.49 -3.39
C THR A 131 15.96 2.01 -4.60
N ALA A 132 16.69 3.11 -4.44
CA ALA A 132 17.51 3.68 -5.50
C ALA A 132 18.62 2.71 -5.94
N LYS A 133 18.96 2.75 -7.23
CA LYS A 133 20.07 1.98 -7.82
C LYS A 133 21.40 2.39 -7.15
N GLY A 134 21.86 1.60 -6.17
CA GLY A 134 23.12 1.83 -5.43
C GLY A 134 23.05 1.72 -3.90
N SER A 135 21.87 1.61 -3.30
CA SER A 135 21.70 1.52 -1.83
C SER A 135 21.64 0.07 -1.31
N GLN A 136 22.66 -0.73 -1.59
CA GLN A 136 22.78 -2.12 -1.08
C GLN A 136 23.66 -2.23 0.18
N ASN A 137 24.07 -1.11 0.80
CA ASN A 137 24.90 -1.12 2.02
C ASN A 137 24.29 -0.27 3.14
N VAL A 138 23.14 -0.67 3.69
CA VAL A 138 22.73 -0.18 5.02
C VAL A 138 22.32 -1.39 5.86
N GLU A 139 23.34 -2.01 6.45
CA GLU A 139 23.26 -2.81 7.68
C GLU A 139 22.44 -1.99 8.72
N PRO A 140 21.55 -2.60 9.52
CA PRO A 140 20.75 -1.83 10.48
C PRO A 140 21.66 -1.26 11.57
N GLU A 141 21.96 0.05 11.51
CA GLU A 141 22.61 0.77 12.61
C GLU A 141 21.76 0.63 13.88
N ALA A 142 22.37 0.03 14.89
CA ALA A 142 21.86 0.01 16.25
C ALA A 142 21.63 1.44 16.74
N ARG A 143 20.51 1.65 17.44
CA ARG A 143 20.24 2.87 18.21
C ARG A 143 21.39 3.14 19.17
N GLU A 144 22.06 4.26 18.98
CA GLU A 144 22.69 5.01 20.07
C GLU A 144 21.88 6.29 20.28
N ASP A 145 21.00 6.26 21.27
CA ASP A 145 20.42 7.47 21.85
C ASP A 145 21.51 8.14 22.73
N GLU A 146 21.80 9.41 22.42
CA GLU A 146 22.67 10.42 23.06
C GLU A 146 22.47 10.62 24.60
N PRO A 147 23.27 11.44 25.37
CA PRO A 147 23.99 12.68 24.96
C PRO A 147 25.34 13.03 25.62
N LYS A 148 26.03 14.03 25.04
CA LYS A 148 27.17 14.77 25.62
C LYS A 148 26.69 15.77 26.70
N SER A 149 27.35 15.79 27.86
CA SER A 149 27.42 16.98 28.72
C SER A 149 28.66 16.95 29.63
N ASP A 150 29.01 18.14 30.11
CA ASP A 150 30.35 18.65 30.37
C ASP A 150 30.86 18.45 31.83
N MET A 151 32.18 18.62 32.00
CA MET A 151 32.88 19.03 33.23
C MET A 151 32.84 18.20 34.54
N SER A 152 34.02 17.71 34.96
CA SER A 152 34.74 18.17 36.19
C SER A 152 36.01 17.32 36.42
N LYS A 153 37.19 17.94 36.32
CA LYS A 153 38.10 18.27 37.43
C LYS A 153 38.46 17.09 38.36
N GLN A 154 39.78 16.94 38.55
CA GLN A 154 40.44 16.58 39.83
C GLN A 154 40.76 15.09 40.07
N GLN A 155 41.69 14.50 39.30
CA GLN A 155 42.43 13.31 39.79
C GLN A 155 43.75 12.99 39.05
N GLU A 156 44.57 14.00 38.74
CA GLU A 156 45.99 13.77 38.35
C GLU A 156 46.97 14.64 39.16
N ARG A 157 46.77 14.65 40.48
CA ARG A 157 47.82 15.02 41.45
C ARG A 157 47.92 13.92 42.48
N SER A 158 48.92 13.04 42.30
CA SER A 158 49.61 12.20 43.31
C SER A 158 49.88 10.79 42.80
N ALA A 159 50.86 10.63 41.89
CA ALA A 159 51.50 9.32 41.65
C ALA A 159 52.87 9.36 40.93
N ARG A 160 53.32 10.49 40.36
CA ARG A 160 54.66 10.61 39.75
C ARG A 160 55.67 11.28 40.69
N LYS A 161 55.93 10.64 41.82
CA LYS A 161 57.15 10.88 42.62
C LYS A 161 57.46 9.60 43.38
N THR A 162 58.07 8.62 42.71
CA THR A 162 58.96 7.56 43.24
C THR A 162 59.30 6.59 42.09
N LYS A 163 60.10 7.02 41.09
CA LYS A 163 60.87 6.09 40.23
C LYS A 163 61.95 6.81 39.40
N LYS A 164 62.74 7.66 40.05
CA LYS A 164 63.94 8.27 39.44
C LYS A 164 65.03 8.49 40.48
N VAL A 165 65.40 7.43 41.19
CA VAL A 165 66.66 7.28 41.93
C VAL A 165 66.95 5.77 41.98
N ASN A 166 67.50 5.23 40.88
CA ASN A 166 68.38 4.07 40.98
C ASN A 166 69.13 3.93 39.65
N GLU A 167 70.01 4.89 39.42
CA GLU A 167 71.04 4.85 38.39
C GLU A 167 72.24 5.53 39.01
N ASP A 168 72.81 4.85 40.01
CA ASP A 168 74.16 5.06 40.54
C ASP A 168 74.46 3.84 41.42
N ILE A 169 75.66 3.27 41.25
CA ILE A 169 76.19 2.02 41.82
C ILE A 169 75.96 0.79 40.92
N ARG A 170 76.76 0.70 39.85
CA ARG A 170 77.75 -0.37 39.64
C ARG A 170 78.73 -0.01 38.54
#